data_AF-A0A839WJ34-F1
#
_entry.id   AF-A0A839WJ34-F1
#
_cell.length_a   1.000
_cell.length_b   1.000
_cell.length_c   1.000
_cell.angle_alpha   90.00
_cell.angle_beta   90.00
_cell.angle_gamma   90.00
#
_symmetry.space_group_name_H-M   'P 1'
#
loop_
_entity.id
_entity.type
_entity.pdbx_description
1 polymer ?
#
loop_
_entity_poly.entity_id
_entity_poly.type
_entity_poly.pdbx_seq_one_letter_code
_entity_poly.pdbx_strand_id
1 'polypeptide(L)'
;MIKFNKRKKLALHRLPFIGGKSKSDFGLSFWNVPSKGGYSGGCITGAALAWIWLKHLENEAREGAGNTPFTISRIVSEISDLSENDSLKGQMIGFFEIIEVVHFKLISDSRIHFTKDEKKLIEQANAGLKDIPEGKNNEFH
;
A
#
# COMPACT_ATOMS: atom_id res chain seq x y z
N MET A 1 4.38 19.20 8.45
CA MET A 1 4.13 18.12 9.44
C MET A 1 2.83 17.42 9.08
N ILE A 2 2.81 16.10 9.20
CA ILE A 2 1.68 15.23 8.85
C ILE A 2 0.56 15.38 9.90
N LYS A 3 -0.71 15.46 9.47
CA LYS A 3 -1.88 15.66 10.37
C LYS A 3 -3.10 14.93 9.81
N PHE A 4 -4.00 14.47 10.70
CA PHE A 4 -5.28 13.88 10.30
C PHE A 4 -6.19 14.86 9.60
N ASN A 5 -6.91 14.38 8.58
CA ASN A 5 -7.90 15.11 7.82
C ASN A 5 -9.32 14.93 8.41
N LYS A 6 -9.51 15.26 9.69
CA LYS A 6 -10.66 14.87 10.51
C LYS A 6 -12.04 15.21 9.93
N ARG A 7 -12.15 16.23 9.07
CA ARG A 7 -13.41 16.74 8.51
C ARG A 7 -13.84 16.07 7.19
N LYS A 8 -13.08 15.09 6.67
CA LYS A 8 -13.44 14.42 5.42
C LYS A 8 -14.64 13.48 5.62
N LYS A 9 -15.55 13.44 4.63
CA LYS A 9 -16.77 12.62 4.65
C LYS A 9 -16.43 11.13 4.77
N LEU A 10 -15.59 10.62 3.88
CA LEU A 10 -15.12 9.23 3.90
C LEU A 10 -14.01 9.03 4.92
N ALA A 11 -14.12 7.98 5.74
CA ALA A 11 -13.18 7.67 6.82
C ALA A 11 -11.75 7.46 6.30
N LEU A 12 -11.60 6.75 5.18
CA LEU A 12 -10.33 6.58 4.47
C LEU A 12 -9.62 7.91 4.19
N HIS A 13 -10.37 8.94 3.76
CA HIS A 13 -9.81 10.26 3.44
C HIS A 13 -9.38 11.04 4.70
N ARG A 14 -9.70 10.56 5.90
CA ARG A 14 -9.26 11.17 7.17
C ARG A 14 -7.84 10.76 7.53
N LEU A 15 -7.31 9.70 6.93
CA LEU A 15 -5.93 9.25 7.14
C LEU A 15 -4.93 10.37 6.82
N PRO A 16 -3.85 10.47 7.58
CA PRO A 16 -2.98 11.65 7.55
C PRO A 16 -2.01 11.65 6.35
N PHE A 17 -1.91 10.52 5.65
CA PHE A 17 -1.13 10.35 4.43
C PHE A 17 -2.01 10.29 3.16
N ILE A 18 -3.33 10.48 3.29
CA ILE A 18 -4.26 10.56 2.15
C ILE A 18 -4.76 11.99 2.01
N GLY A 19 -4.57 12.59 0.84
CA GLY A 19 -4.96 13.97 0.57
C GLY A 19 -4.12 14.59 -0.55
N GLY A 20 -4.34 15.88 -0.85
CA GLY A 20 -3.62 16.53 -1.95
C GLY A 20 -4.02 15.99 -3.33
N LYS A 21 -3.25 16.37 -4.36
CA LYS A 21 -3.45 15.94 -5.75
C LYS A 21 -2.63 14.68 -6.02
N SER A 22 -3.22 13.67 -6.66
CA SER A 22 -2.48 12.47 -7.06
C SER A 22 -1.49 12.79 -8.20
N LYS A 23 -0.48 11.93 -8.39
CA LYS A 23 0.46 12.03 -9.51
C LYS A 23 -0.20 11.81 -10.87
N SER A 24 -1.31 11.08 -10.92
CA SER A 24 -2.08 10.85 -12.15
C SER A 24 -3.07 11.97 -12.46
N ASP A 25 -3.03 13.08 -11.70
CA ASP A 25 -3.97 14.21 -11.77
C ASP A 25 -5.46 13.87 -11.55
N PHE A 26 -5.79 12.60 -11.30
CA PHE A 26 -7.13 12.15 -10.95
C PHE A 26 -7.21 11.73 -9.48
N GLY A 27 -8.05 12.43 -8.71
CA GLY A 27 -8.38 12.06 -7.33
C GLY A 27 -7.36 12.53 -6.28
N LEU A 28 -7.42 11.89 -5.10
CA LEU A 28 -6.55 12.18 -3.96
C LEU A 28 -5.27 11.35 -4.04
N SER A 29 -4.15 11.91 -3.59
CA SER A 29 -2.95 11.12 -3.33
C SER A 29 -3.18 10.22 -2.11
N PHE A 30 -2.80 8.94 -2.26
CA PHE A 30 -2.77 7.91 -1.23
C PHE A 30 -1.44 7.88 -0.47
N TRP A 31 -0.42 8.63 -0.91
CA TRP A 31 0.83 8.83 -0.20
C TRP A 31 1.31 10.29 -0.21
N ASN A 32 0.53 11.15 0.42
CA ASN A 32 0.88 12.56 0.62
C ASN A 32 1.76 12.74 1.86
N VAL A 33 2.96 12.15 1.81
CA VAL A 33 3.96 12.16 2.89
C VAL A 33 5.21 12.91 2.42
N PRO A 34 5.72 13.89 3.19
CA PRO A 34 6.95 14.58 2.82
C PRO A 34 8.16 13.64 2.76
N SER A 35 8.96 13.74 1.69
CA SER A 35 10.21 12.99 1.51
C SER A 35 11.39 13.63 2.25
N LYS A 36 11.30 13.68 3.58
CA LYS A 36 12.32 14.29 4.47
C LYS A 36 12.73 13.33 5.60
N GLY A 37 13.92 13.54 6.15
CA GLY A 37 14.44 12.77 7.29
C GLY A 37 15.33 11.58 6.90
N GLY A 38 15.68 11.46 5.61
CA GLY A 38 16.52 10.39 5.09
C GLY A 38 15.91 9.00 5.28
N TYR A 39 16.70 7.97 5.02
CA TYR A 39 16.26 6.57 5.10
C TYR A 39 15.70 6.21 6.49
N SER A 40 16.48 6.43 7.55
CA SER A 40 16.10 6.06 8.92
C SER A 40 14.85 6.81 9.41
N GLY A 41 14.77 8.12 9.17
CA GLY A 41 13.57 8.90 9.49
C GLY A 41 12.37 8.46 8.64
N GLY A 42 12.62 8.04 7.40
CA GLY A 42 11.65 7.39 6.55
C GLY A 42 11.09 6.12 7.18
N CYS A 43 11.93 5.18 7.63
CA CYS A 43 11.50 3.93 8.27
C CYS A 43 10.61 4.20 9.49
N ILE A 44 11.03 5.12 10.37
CA ILE A 44 10.23 5.52 11.54
C ILE A 44 8.87 6.08 11.12
N THR A 45 8.85 6.94 10.10
CA THR A 45 7.62 7.54 9.56
C THR A 45 6.69 6.46 8.99
N GLY A 46 7.21 5.58 8.13
CA GLY A 46 6.45 4.49 7.53
C GLY A 46 5.81 3.57 8.57
N ALA A 47 6.60 3.14 9.56
CA ALA A 47 6.14 2.27 10.63
C ALA A 47 5.01 2.91 11.45
N ALA A 48 5.14 4.20 11.81
CA ALA A 48 4.09 4.91 12.53
C ALA A 48 2.80 5.04 11.71
N LEU A 49 2.90 5.31 10.41
CA LEU A 49 1.75 5.42 9.51
C LEU A 49 1.05 4.07 9.29
N ALA A 50 1.80 2.96 9.26
CA ALA A 50 1.24 1.62 9.19
C ALA A 50 0.37 1.30 10.40
N TRP A 51 0.81 1.62 11.62
CA TRP A 51 -0.02 1.46 12.82
C TRP A 51 -1.31 2.29 12.77
N ILE A 52 -1.25 3.52 12.27
CA ILE A 52 -2.43 4.36 12.07
C ILE A 52 -3.40 3.72 11.07
N TRP A 53 -2.88 3.17 9.97
CA TRP A 53 -3.70 2.49 8.97
C TRP A 53 -4.32 1.21 9.50
N LEU A 54 -3.57 0.39 10.24
CA LEU A 54 -4.09 -0.83 10.87
C LEU A 54 -5.20 -0.52 11.88
N LYS A 55 -5.06 0.54 12.68
CA LYS A 55 -6.14 1.02 13.57
C LYS A 55 -7.37 1.47 12.78
N HIS A 56 -7.17 2.07 11.61
CA HIS A 56 -8.30 2.41 10.72
C HIS A 56 -8.99 1.14 10.20
N LEU A 57 -8.23 0.12 9.75
CA LEU A 57 -8.80 -1.16 9.33
C LEU A 57 -9.59 -1.85 10.44
N GLU A 58 -9.06 -1.84 11.67
CA GLU A 58 -9.73 -2.39 12.84
C GLU A 58 -11.11 -1.74 13.06
N ASN A 59 -11.20 -0.42 12.91
CA ASN A 59 -12.46 0.30 13.03
C ASN A 59 -13.42 -0.02 11.87
N GLU A 60 -12.95 0.01 10.62
CA GLU A 60 -13.78 -0.31 9.45
C GLU A 60 -14.34 -1.75 9.53
N ALA A 61 -13.51 -2.71 9.97
CA ALA A 61 -13.92 -4.09 10.17
C ALA A 61 -15.01 -4.23 11.24
N ARG A 62 -14.90 -3.48 12.35
CA ARG A 62 -15.92 -3.45 13.41
C ARG A 62 -17.22 -2.78 12.97
N GLU A 63 -17.13 -1.75 12.15
CA GLU A 63 -18.29 -1.01 11.63
C GLU A 63 -19.03 -1.79 10.51
N GLY A 64 -18.52 -2.95 10.10
CA GLY A 64 -19.19 -3.84 9.14
C GLY A 64 -19.06 -3.40 7.69
N ALA A 65 -18.06 -2.56 7.37
CA ALA A 65 -17.71 -2.26 5.99
C ALA A 65 -17.11 -3.52 5.36
N GLY A 66 -17.95 -4.36 4.74
CA GLY A 66 -17.59 -5.68 4.19
C GLY A 66 -16.61 -5.67 3.00
N ASN A 67 -15.89 -4.56 2.76
CA ASN A 67 -14.93 -4.42 1.68
C ASN A 67 -13.55 -4.07 2.23
N THR A 68 -12.56 -4.92 1.95
CA THR A 68 -11.14 -4.62 2.20
C THR A 68 -10.73 -3.37 1.41
N PRO A 69 -10.17 -2.35 2.05
CA PRO A 69 -9.77 -1.15 1.32
C PRO A 69 -8.52 -1.44 0.47
N PHE A 70 -8.54 -1.03 -0.79
CA PHE A 70 -7.41 -1.13 -1.73
C PHE A 70 -6.30 -0.09 -1.46
N THR A 71 -6.08 0.29 -0.19
CA THR A 71 -5.16 1.38 0.16
C THR A 71 -3.72 1.03 -0.19
N ILE A 72 -3.24 -0.17 0.14
CA ILE A 72 -1.85 -0.59 -0.09
C ILE A 72 -1.47 -0.52 -1.58
N SER A 73 -2.31 -1.05 -2.48
CA SER A 73 -2.00 -1.02 -3.91
C SER A 73 -1.92 0.40 -4.46
N ARG A 74 -2.76 1.32 -3.95
CA ARG A 74 -2.68 2.75 -4.30
C ARG A 74 -1.43 3.43 -3.73
N ILE A 75 -1.03 3.10 -2.50
CA ILE A 75 0.23 3.55 -1.90
C ILE A 75 1.41 3.12 -2.80
N VAL A 76 1.47 1.84 -3.15
CA VAL A 76 2.53 1.29 -4.01
C VAL A 76 2.57 1.99 -5.37
N SER A 77 1.41 2.18 -6.01
CA SER A 77 1.31 2.86 -7.30
C SER A 77 1.78 4.32 -7.27
N GLU A 78 1.68 5.01 -6.14
CA GLU A 78 2.13 6.41 -6.04
C GLU A 78 3.60 6.54 -5.68
N ILE A 79 4.11 5.55 -4.95
CA ILE A 79 5.48 5.55 -4.46
C ILE A 79 6.43 4.90 -5.49
N SER A 80 5.94 4.11 -6.45
CA SER A 80 6.72 3.22 -7.34
C SER A 80 7.95 3.81 -8.05
N ASP A 81 8.05 5.13 -8.24
CA ASP A 81 9.28 5.81 -8.71
C ASP A 81 10.31 5.99 -7.57
N LEU A 82 10.58 4.93 -6.81
CA LEU A 82 11.40 4.95 -5.58
C LEU A 82 12.90 5.15 -5.79
N SER A 83 13.41 5.07 -7.02
CA SER A 83 14.82 4.73 -7.28
C SER A 83 15.84 5.74 -6.73
N GLU A 84 15.43 6.99 -6.45
CA GLU A 84 16.37 8.05 -6.06
C GLU A 84 16.09 8.73 -4.72
N ASN A 85 15.03 8.34 -3.98
CA ASN A 85 14.68 9.02 -2.72
C ASN A 85 14.75 8.11 -1.49
N ASP A 86 15.84 8.21 -0.74
CA ASP A 86 16.07 7.45 0.49
C ASP A 86 14.95 7.58 1.52
N SER A 87 14.36 8.76 1.66
CA SER A 87 13.27 8.98 2.60
C SER A 87 12.00 8.23 2.20
N LEU A 88 11.62 8.27 0.92
CA LEU A 88 10.46 7.53 0.41
C LEU A 88 10.72 6.01 0.46
N LYS A 89 11.94 5.57 0.15
CA LYS A 89 12.35 4.18 0.29
C LYS A 89 12.21 3.70 1.74
N GLY A 90 12.75 4.46 2.70
CA GLY A 90 12.61 4.17 4.11
C GLY A 90 11.15 4.16 4.57
N GLN A 91 10.35 5.13 4.13
CA GLN A 91 8.91 5.18 4.39
C GLN A 91 8.18 3.91 3.92
N MET A 92 8.51 3.42 2.73
CA MET A 92 7.91 2.21 2.21
C MET A 92 8.32 0.97 3.02
N ILE A 93 9.62 0.85 3.32
CA ILE A 93 10.18 -0.26 4.09
C ILE A 93 9.56 -0.33 5.48
N GLY A 94 9.59 0.78 6.23
CA GLY A 94 9.01 0.81 7.58
C GLY A 94 7.51 0.57 7.59
N PHE A 95 6.78 1.00 6.55
CA PHE A 95 5.36 0.71 6.44
C PHE A 95 5.11 -0.80 6.29
N PHE A 96 5.75 -1.44 5.30
CA PHE A 96 5.56 -2.87 5.02
C PHE A 96 6.10 -3.78 6.13
N GLU A 97 7.17 -3.40 6.83
CA GLU A 97 7.69 -4.13 7.99
C GLU A 97 6.61 -4.31 9.07
N ILE A 98 5.88 -3.24 9.40
CA ILE A 98 4.78 -3.33 10.39
C ILE A 98 3.62 -4.18 9.86
N ILE A 99 3.32 -4.11 8.56
CA ILE A 99 2.29 -4.96 7.94
C ILE A 99 2.67 -6.43 8.07
N GLU A 100 3.93 -6.79 7.79
CA GLU A 100 4.45 -8.15 7.93
C GLU A 100 4.36 -8.64 9.37
N VAL A 101 4.85 -7.85 10.34
CA VAL A 101 4.79 -8.20 11.77
C VAL A 101 3.35 -8.47 12.22
N VAL A 102 2.40 -7.65 11.79
CA VAL A 102 1.00 -7.80 12.19
C VAL A 102 0.34 -8.97 11.47
N HIS A 103 0.59 -9.17 10.17
CA HIS A 103 0.13 -10.35 9.45
C HIS A 103 0.64 -11.64 10.08
N PHE A 104 1.93 -11.72 10.40
CA PHE A 104 2.51 -12.90 11.03
C PHE A 104 1.83 -13.25 12.35
N LYS A 105 1.57 -12.25 13.19
CA LYS A 105 0.85 -12.44 14.47
C LYS A 105 -0.59 -12.88 14.23
N LEU A 106 -1.33 -12.19 13.35
CA LEU A 106 -2.72 -12.55 13.04
C LEU A 106 -2.83 -13.96 12.47
N ILE A 107 -1.93 -14.37 11.58
CA ILE A 107 -1.90 -15.72 11.04
C ILE A 107 -1.67 -16.73 12.17
N SER A 108 -0.67 -16.46 13.02
CA SER A 108 -0.31 -17.30 14.17
C SER A 108 -1.46 -17.49 15.17
N ASP A 109 -2.29 -16.46 15.35
CA ASP A 109 -3.43 -16.45 16.28
C ASP A 109 -4.76 -16.88 15.62
N SER A 110 -4.78 -17.07 14.29
CA SER A 110 -6.00 -17.36 13.52
C SER A 110 -6.18 -18.85 13.21
N ARG A 111 -7.35 -19.19 12.67
CA ARG A 111 -7.63 -20.48 12.04
C ARG A 111 -7.50 -20.43 10.51
N ILE A 112 -6.72 -19.49 9.98
CA ILE A 112 -6.52 -19.37 8.54
C ILE A 112 -5.64 -20.53 8.09
N HIS A 113 -6.13 -21.27 7.09
CA HIS A 113 -5.37 -22.31 6.42
C HIS A 113 -5.13 -21.91 4.96
N PHE A 114 -3.86 -21.90 4.56
CA PHE A 114 -3.47 -21.65 3.18
C PHE A 114 -3.55 -22.97 2.40
N THR A 115 -4.65 -23.15 1.65
CA THR A 115 -4.98 -24.43 0.98
C THR A 115 -4.58 -24.49 -0.49
N LYS A 116 -3.98 -23.42 -1.02
CA LYS A 116 -3.55 -23.38 -2.41
C LYS A 116 -2.28 -24.21 -2.61
N ASP A 117 -2.24 -24.96 -3.70
CA ASP A 117 -1.08 -25.74 -4.10
C ASP A 117 0.07 -24.83 -4.55
N GLU A 118 1.23 -24.98 -3.93
CA GLU A 118 2.40 -24.14 -4.17
C GLU A 118 2.94 -24.27 -5.59
N LYS A 119 2.92 -25.48 -6.16
CA LYS A 119 3.38 -25.72 -7.53
C LYS A 119 2.51 -24.97 -8.54
N LYS A 120 1.18 -25.03 -8.39
CA LYS A 120 0.24 -24.25 -9.21
C LYS A 120 0.43 -22.76 -9.05
N LEU A 121 0.74 -22.27 -7.84
CA LEU A 121 1.05 -20.85 -7.62
C LEU A 121 2.33 -20.42 -8.34
N ILE A 122 3.38 -21.26 -8.34
CA ILE A 122 4.61 -21.01 -9.10
C ILE A 122 4.34 -21.02 -10.61
N GLU A 123 3.57 -21.98 -11.11
CA GLU A 123 3.17 -22.04 -12.52
C GLU A 123 2.39 -20.78 -12.93
N GLN A 124 1.47 -20.31 -12.10
CA GLN A 124 0.72 -19.08 -12.30
C GLN A 124 1.63 -17.85 -12.30
N ALA A 125 2.57 -17.76 -11.35
CA ALA A 125 3.53 -16.66 -11.29
C ALA A 125 4.42 -16.63 -12.55
N ASN A 126 4.95 -17.78 -12.97
CA ASN A 126 5.75 -17.92 -14.18
C ASN A 126 4.96 -17.55 -15.44
N ALA A 127 3.66 -17.87 -15.50
CA ALA A 127 2.82 -17.45 -16.61
C ALA A 127 2.68 -15.91 -16.71
N GLY A 128 2.61 -15.21 -15.57
CA GLY A 128 2.54 -13.75 -15.52
C GLY A 128 3.85 -13.03 -15.86
N LEU A 129 4.99 -13.73 -15.79
CA LEU A 129 6.31 -13.21 -16.18
C LEU A 129 6.66 -13.45 -17.65
N LYS A 130 5.87 -14.24 -18.39
CA LYS A 130 6.08 -14.42 -19.83
C LYS A 130 5.74 -13.12 -20.53
N ASP A 131 6.68 -12.60 -21.30
CA ASP A 131 6.49 -11.36 -22.07
C ASP A 131 5.24 -11.45 -22.95
N ILE A 132 4.51 -10.34 -23.02
CA ILE A 132 3.62 -10.09 -24.14
C ILE A 132 4.55 -9.95 -25.35
N PRO A 133 4.40 -10.75 -26.43
CA PRO A 133 5.24 -10.61 -27.61
C PRO A 133 5.24 -9.16 -28.08
N GLU A 134 6.42 -8.53 -28.11
CA GLU A 134 6.58 -7.22 -28.73
C GLU A 134 6.17 -7.33 -30.21
N GLY A 135 5.16 -6.56 -30.62
CA GLY A 135 4.80 -6.41 -32.04
C GLY A 135 3.50 -7.09 -32.49
N LYS A 136 2.36 -6.59 -31.99
CA LYS A 136 1.28 -6.18 -32.90
C LYS A 136 0.93 -4.73 -32.60
N ASN A 137 1.83 -3.83 -32.98
CA ASN A 137 1.44 -2.49 -33.38
C ASN A 137 0.65 -2.66 -34.69
N ASN A 138 -0.65 -2.96 -34.56
CA ASN A 138 -1.57 -2.71 -35.65
C ASN A 138 -1.67 -1.19 -35.74
N GLU A 139 -0.96 -0.63 -36.70
CA GLU A 139 -1.31 0.63 -37.33
C GLU A 139 -2.82 0.59 -37.63
N PHE A 140 -3.59 1.38 -36.90
CA PHE A 140 -4.87 1.85 -37.39
C PHE A 140 -4.60 3.22 -38.00
N HIS A 141 -4.57 3.24 -39.33
CA HIS A 141 -4.73 4.44 -40.16
C HIS A 141 -6.05 5.16 -39.83
#